data_AF-A0A0C2FDX2-F1
#
_entry.id   AF-A0A0C2FDX2-F1
#
_cell.length_a   1.000
_cell.length_b   1.000
_cell.length_c   1.000
_cell.angle_alpha   90.00
_cell.angle_beta   90.00
_cell.angle_gamma   90.00
#
_symmetry.space_group_name_H-M   'P 1'
#
loop_
_entity.id
_entity.type
_entity.pdbx_description
1 polymer ?
#
loop_
_entity_poly.entity_id
_entity_poly.type
_entity_poly.pdbx_seq_one_letter_code
_entity_poly.pdbx_strand_id
1 'polypeptide(L)'
;MPNFDNYAFGGAGRLPDSDSDADSDADNIYNNPEAMFKAMNLPVPLIKSADEVRREADSRRKNVLADFATLRAIVERHEETLQRRWLKKTRAQRIAVLLKAWPGMAAMHRPDFETLRQDAPGFRGKKLLQPRDAVMWPYINQDDLSKPRSLLLLINARGRHHPCLFAAADDEQMRIGVVSHKLSRVYLNEWTMILNGDPDSPTMDRDYGTLVSWDDNEDADNWTFTRAQLIPGDGLVVLEAQERLLRFLID
;
A
#
# COMPACT_ATOMS: atom_id res chain seq x y z
N MET A 1 -9.73 -38.75 -13.36
CA MET A 1 -8.41 -39.40 -13.45
C MET A 1 -8.37 -40.26 -14.69
N PRO A 2 -7.39 -40.03 -15.58
CA PRO A 2 -6.63 -41.15 -16.11
C PRO A 2 -5.12 -40.92 -15.99
N ASN A 3 -4.44 -42.05 -15.84
CA ASN A 3 -3.04 -42.24 -15.52
C ASN A 3 -2.14 -42.14 -16.76
N PHE A 4 -0.89 -41.78 -16.47
CA PHE A 4 0.30 -41.84 -17.30
C PHE A 4 0.51 -43.25 -17.86
N ASP A 5 0.95 -43.31 -19.12
CA ASP A 5 2.01 -44.20 -19.63
C ASP A 5 1.87 -44.29 -21.15
N ASN A 6 2.74 -43.57 -21.86
CA ASN A 6 3.33 -43.95 -23.15
C ASN A 6 3.88 -42.71 -23.83
N TYR A 7 5.16 -42.41 -23.63
CA TYR A 7 6.07 -42.02 -24.70
C TYR A 7 7.51 -42.33 -24.26
N ALA A 8 7.85 -43.61 -24.29
CA ALA A 8 9.24 -44.03 -24.39
C ALA A 8 9.64 -43.98 -25.87
N PHE A 9 10.56 -43.08 -26.23
CA PHE A 9 11.39 -43.22 -27.42
C PHE A 9 12.84 -43.15 -26.98
N GLY A 10 13.56 -44.25 -27.20
CA GLY A 10 14.96 -44.41 -26.88
C GLY A 10 15.88 -43.63 -27.82
N GLY A 11 17.08 -43.39 -27.31
CA GLY A 11 18.19 -42.81 -28.05
C GLY A 11 19.32 -42.46 -27.11
N ALA A 12 20.17 -43.44 -26.80
CA ALA A 12 21.42 -43.22 -26.09
C ALA A 12 22.36 -42.36 -26.96
N GLY A 13 22.28 -41.05 -26.82
CA GLY A 13 23.22 -40.08 -27.36
C GLY A 13 24.08 -39.52 -26.24
N ARG A 14 25.38 -39.78 -26.32
CA ARG A 14 26.44 -39.26 -25.43
C ARG A 14 26.29 -37.74 -25.27
N LEU A 15 26.09 -37.26 -24.04
CA LEU A 15 26.15 -35.83 -23.72
C LEU A 15 27.57 -35.33 -24.04
N PRO A 16 27.72 -34.20 -24.76
CA PRO A 16 29.03 -33.56 -24.86
C PRO A 16 29.35 -32.93 -23.50
N ASP A 17 30.57 -33.17 -23.03
CA ASP A 17 31.14 -32.49 -21.87
C ASP A 17 31.11 -30.97 -22.13
N SER A 18 30.26 -30.25 -21.40
CA SER A 18 30.25 -28.78 -21.39
C SER A 18 30.90 -28.31 -20.09
N ASP A 19 32.23 -28.33 -20.08
CA ASP A 19 32.98 -27.44 -19.20
C ASP A 19 32.91 -26.00 -19.77
N SER A 20 32.95 -25.05 -18.84
CA SER A 20 33.14 -23.59 -18.97
C SER A 20 31.90 -22.68 -19.09
N ASP A 21 31.64 -22.03 -17.94
CA ASP A 21 31.34 -20.59 -17.79
C ASP A 21 29.90 -20.07 -17.99
N ALA A 22 28.87 -20.85 -17.63
CA ALA A 22 27.49 -20.34 -17.55
C ALA A 22 27.01 -19.92 -16.14
N ASP A 23 27.74 -20.28 -15.08
CA ASP A 23 27.29 -20.03 -13.70
C ASP A 23 27.53 -18.59 -13.21
N SER A 24 28.43 -17.81 -13.84
CA SER A 24 28.75 -16.46 -13.34
C SER A 24 27.74 -15.36 -13.71
N ASP A 25 26.97 -15.57 -14.77
CA ASP A 25 25.99 -14.58 -15.25
C ASP A 25 24.60 -14.74 -14.62
N ALA A 26 24.23 -15.97 -14.21
CA ALA A 26 22.96 -16.23 -13.53
C ALA A 26 22.93 -15.64 -12.11
N ASP A 27 24.03 -15.80 -11.35
CA ASP A 27 24.18 -15.22 -10.01
C ASP A 27 24.20 -13.68 -10.04
N ASN A 28 24.61 -13.08 -11.16
CA ASN A 28 24.63 -11.63 -11.35
C ASN A 28 23.22 -11.04 -11.58
N ILE A 29 22.29 -11.81 -12.17
CA ILE A 29 20.92 -11.34 -12.43
C ILE A 29 20.10 -11.27 -11.14
N TYR A 30 20.23 -12.24 -10.23
CA TYR A 30 19.49 -12.24 -8.96
C TYR A 30 19.98 -11.17 -7.98
N ASN A 31 21.30 -10.88 -7.98
CA ASN A 31 21.91 -9.86 -7.12
C ASN A 31 21.86 -8.45 -7.71
N ASN A 32 21.47 -8.30 -8.98
CA ASN A 32 21.29 -7.00 -9.64
C ASN A 32 19.84 -6.86 -10.15
N PRO A 33 18.94 -6.29 -9.32
CA PRO A 33 17.54 -6.16 -9.69
C PRO A 33 17.35 -5.32 -10.96
N GLU A 34 18.19 -4.32 -11.23
CA GLU A 34 18.11 -3.58 -12.50
C GLU A 34 18.39 -4.48 -13.71
N ALA A 35 19.40 -5.36 -13.61
CA ALA A 35 19.73 -6.30 -14.67
C ALA A 35 18.59 -7.30 -14.89
N MET A 36 17.96 -7.78 -13.81
CA MET A 36 16.78 -8.65 -13.88
C MET A 36 15.62 -7.98 -14.62
N PHE A 37 15.21 -6.76 -14.22
CA PHE A 37 14.10 -6.06 -14.88
C PHE A 37 14.41 -5.76 -16.36
N LYS A 38 15.65 -5.37 -16.68
CA LYS A 38 16.10 -5.17 -18.07
C LYS A 38 16.04 -6.47 -18.88
N ALA A 39 16.51 -7.58 -18.32
CA ALA A 39 16.48 -8.90 -18.98
C ALA A 39 15.04 -9.38 -19.25
N MET A 40 14.09 -9.05 -18.37
CA MET A 40 12.67 -9.36 -18.53
C MET A 40 11.92 -8.36 -19.44
N ASN A 41 12.61 -7.36 -20.01
CA ASN A 41 12.01 -6.26 -20.76
C ASN A 41 10.90 -5.53 -19.98
N LEU A 42 11.10 -5.39 -18.66
CA LEU A 42 10.22 -4.71 -17.73
C LEU A 42 10.81 -3.33 -17.37
N PRO A 43 9.96 -2.33 -17.06
CA PRO A 43 10.45 -1.05 -16.56
C PRO A 43 11.19 -1.26 -15.23
N VAL A 44 12.39 -0.68 -15.12
CA VAL A 44 13.17 -0.72 -13.88
C VAL A 44 12.43 0.06 -12.79
N PRO A 45 12.08 -0.56 -11.66
CA PRO A 45 11.40 0.14 -10.57
C PRO A 45 12.34 1.10 -9.85
N LEU A 46 11.79 1.97 -9.02
CA LEU A 46 12.60 2.76 -8.10
C LEU A 46 13.22 1.84 -7.04
N ILE A 47 14.53 1.65 -7.10
CA ILE A 47 15.27 0.83 -6.13
C ILE A 47 15.72 1.73 -4.98
N LYS A 48 15.56 1.24 -3.74
CA LYS A 48 16.10 1.89 -2.54
C LYS A 48 16.91 0.88 -1.72
N SER A 49 17.95 1.37 -1.05
CA SER A 49 18.66 0.58 -0.04
C SER A 49 17.79 0.33 1.19
N ALA A 50 18.10 -0.72 1.95
CA ALA A 50 17.41 -1.02 3.21
C ALA A 50 17.44 0.17 4.19
N ASP A 51 18.56 0.90 4.27
CA ASP A 51 18.68 2.06 5.16
C ASP A 51 17.84 3.27 4.72
N GLU A 52 17.65 3.48 3.42
CA GLU A 52 16.73 4.50 2.92
C GLU A 52 15.29 4.14 3.25
N VAL A 53 14.91 2.87 3.05
CA VAL A 53 13.57 2.38 3.39
C VAL A 53 13.33 2.47 4.90
N ARG A 54 14.28 2.06 5.74
CA ARG A 54 14.18 2.19 7.21
C ARG A 54 13.98 3.64 7.64
N ARG A 55 14.78 4.57 7.10
CA ARG A 55 14.66 6.00 7.45
C ARG A 55 13.29 6.56 7.08
N GLU A 56 12.79 6.24 5.89
CA GLU A 56 11.46 6.68 5.47
C GLU A 56 10.37 6.04 6.32
N ALA A 57 10.40 4.71 6.50
CA ALA A 57 9.42 3.99 7.29
C ALA A 57 9.40 4.48 8.74
N ASP A 58 10.55 4.71 9.36
CA ASP A 58 10.68 5.24 10.72
C ASP A 58 10.07 6.65 10.85
N SER A 59 10.30 7.51 9.87
CA SER A 59 9.74 8.85 9.83
C SER A 59 8.21 8.80 9.73
N ARG A 60 7.69 8.03 8.77
CA ARG A 60 6.24 7.92 8.56
C ARG A 60 5.55 7.24 9.73
N ARG A 61 6.11 6.15 10.27
CA ARG A 61 5.63 5.47 11.48
C ARG A 61 5.45 6.46 12.62
N LYS A 62 6.47 7.28 12.91
CA LYS A 62 6.40 8.27 14.00
C LYS A 62 5.24 9.24 13.79
N ASN A 63 5.06 9.72 12.55
CA ASN A 63 3.97 10.63 12.21
C ASN A 63 2.59 9.95 12.33
N VAL A 64 2.45 8.73 11.78
CA VAL A 64 1.23 7.91 11.86
C VAL A 64 0.83 7.69 13.32
N LEU A 65 1.74 7.24 14.18
CA LEU A 65 1.42 6.96 15.58
C LEU A 65 1.11 8.23 16.39
N ALA A 66 1.82 9.34 16.12
CA ALA A 66 1.53 10.62 16.75
C ALA A 66 0.16 11.18 16.34
N ASP A 67 -0.19 11.09 15.06
CA ASP A 67 -1.49 11.54 14.55
C ASP A 67 -2.62 10.61 15.02
N PHE A 68 -2.38 9.30 15.08
CA PHE A 68 -3.31 8.35 15.68
C PHE A 68 -3.60 8.70 17.14
N ALA A 69 -2.58 8.93 17.96
CA ALA A 69 -2.75 9.32 19.36
C ALA A 69 -3.55 10.64 19.50
N THR A 70 -3.30 11.60 18.61
CA THR A 70 -4.02 12.87 18.55
C THR A 70 -5.49 12.65 18.21
N LEU A 71 -5.77 11.89 17.14
CA LEU A 71 -7.13 11.58 16.71
C LEU A 71 -7.90 10.82 17.79
N ARG A 72 -7.27 9.84 18.44
CA ARG A 72 -7.84 9.10 19.57
C ARG A 72 -8.28 10.05 20.68
N ALA A 73 -7.39 10.95 21.12
CA ALA A 73 -7.71 11.92 22.16
C ALA A 73 -8.85 12.87 21.75
N ILE A 74 -8.93 13.27 20.47
CA ILE A 74 -10.03 14.08 19.94
C ILE A 74 -11.35 13.30 20.02
N VAL A 75 -11.37 12.04 19.56
CA VAL A 75 -12.57 11.20 19.58
C VAL A 75 -13.05 10.97 21.02
N GLU A 76 -12.15 10.61 21.94
CA GLU A 76 -12.50 10.37 23.35
C GLU A 76 -13.15 11.59 24.02
N ARG A 77 -12.68 12.80 23.70
CA ARG A 77 -13.17 14.03 24.35
C ARG A 77 -14.34 14.67 23.65
N HIS A 78 -14.45 14.51 22.33
CA HIS A 78 -15.29 15.37 21.50
C HIS A 78 -16.25 14.62 20.57
N GLU A 79 -16.33 13.29 20.62
CA GLU A 79 -17.20 12.49 19.75
C GLU A 79 -18.65 13.00 19.69
N GLU A 80 -19.32 13.18 20.84
CA GLU A 80 -20.71 13.64 20.88
C GLU A 80 -20.87 15.02 20.20
N THR A 81 -19.92 15.91 20.46
CA THR A 81 -19.93 17.26 19.87
C THR A 81 -19.67 17.23 18.38
N LEU A 82 -18.73 16.40 17.90
CA LEU A 82 -18.44 16.19 16.49
C LEU A 82 -19.66 15.65 15.76
N GLN A 83 -20.29 14.59 16.29
CA GLN A 83 -21.49 14.00 15.70
C GLN A 83 -22.62 15.01 15.62
N ARG A 84 -22.95 15.69 16.73
CA ARG A 84 -24.02 16.68 16.78
C ARG A 84 -23.80 17.85 15.81
N ARG A 85 -22.57 18.36 15.70
CA ARG A 85 -22.24 19.47 14.79
C ARG A 85 -22.24 19.02 13.33
N TRP A 86 -21.71 17.85 13.02
CA TRP A 86 -21.64 17.33 11.65
C TRP A 86 -23.02 17.00 11.08
N LEU A 87 -23.89 16.38 11.89
CA LEU A 87 -25.24 16.01 11.47
C LEU A 87 -26.12 17.23 11.18
N LYS A 88 -25.88 18.36 11.85
CA LYS A 88 -26.57 19.64 11.58
C LYS A 88 -26.13 20.33 10.26
N LYS A 89 -24.98 19.97 9.70
CA LYS A 89 -24.49 20.60 8.45
C LYS A 89 -25.27 20.09 7.23
N THR A 90 -25.55 20.99 6.30
CA THR A 90 -26.05 20.60 4.96
C THR A 90 -24.95 19.91 4.15
N ARG A 91 -25.31 19.22 3.07
CA ARG A 91 -24.32 18.59 2.18
C ARG A 91 -23.30 19.60 1.65
N ALA A 92 -23.74 20.79 1.22
CA ALA A 92 -22.84 21.83 0.72
C ALA A 92 -21.85 22.31 1.80
N GLN A 93 -22.31 22.47 3.04
CA GLN A 93 -21.44 22.84 4.17
C GLN A 93 -20.44 21.73 4.51
N ARG A 94 -20.84 20.46 4.43
CA ARG A 94 -19.94 19.32 4.65
C ARG A 94 -18.85 19.29 3.57
N ILE A 95 -19.21 19.45 2.30
CA ILE A 95 -18.24 19.52 1.20
C ILE A 95 -17.27 20.68 1.40
N ALA A 96 -17.75 21.86 1.81
CA ALA A 96 -16.88 23.00 2.08
C ALA A 96 -15.85 22.73 3.20
N VAL A 97 -16.25 22.01 4.26
CA VAL A 97 -15.32 21.56 5.32
C VAL A 97 -14.33 20.54 4.77
N LEU A 98 -14.81 19.53 4.04
CA LEU A 98 -13.96 18.48 3.45
C LEU A 98 -12.91 19.06 2.51
N LEU A 99 -13.27 20.01 1.64
CA LEU A 99 -12.35 20.65 0.70
C LEU A 99 -11.35 21.59 1.38
N LYS A 100 -11.66 22.08 2.59
CA LYS A 100 -10.70 22.85 3.39
C LYS A 100 -9.58 21.95 3.93
N ALA A 101 -9.90 20.75 4.43
CA ALA A 101 -8.93 19.79 4.95
C ALA A 101 -8.25 18.93 3.86
N TRP A 102 -8.95 18.71 2.73
CA TRP A 102 -8.43 18.01 1.56
C TRP A 102 -8.71 18.81 0.28
N PRO A 103 -7.84 19.80 -0.04
CA PRO A 103 -7.93 20.52 -1.30
C PRO A 103 -7.88 19.55 -2.49
N GLY A 104 -8.79 19.73 -3.45
CA GLY A 104 -8.84 18.87 -4.63
C GLY A 104 -9.47 17.49 -4.42
N MET A 105 -10.17 17.24 -3.29
CA MET A 105 -10.89 15.99 -3.04
C MET A 105 -11.79 15.62 -4.23
N ALA A 106 -11.67 14.38 -4.71
CA ALA A 106 -12.45 13.89 -5.84
C ALA A 106 -13.96 14.05 -5.58
N ALA A 107 -14.68 14.54 -6.59
CA ALA A 107 -16.12 14.78 -6.45
C ALA A 107 -16.92 13.48 -6.36
N MET A 108 -16.49 12.44 -7.09
CA MET A 108 -17.26 11.22 -7.31
C MET A 108 -16.78 10.03 -6.48
N HIS A 109 -17.70 9.09 -6.24
CA HIS A 109 -17.38 7.77 -5.70
C HIS A 109 -16.41 7.00 -6.61
N ARG A 110 -15.45 6.28 -6.01
CA ARG A 110 -14.45 5.43 -6.70
C ARG A 110 -13.71 6.16 -7.83
N PRO A 111 -12.97 7.24 -7.51
CA PRO A 111 -12.23 8.01 -8.50
C PRO A 111 -11.07 7.22 -9.15
N ASP A 112 -10.62 6.13 -8.52
CA ASP A 112 -9.69 5.15 -9.07
C ASP A 112 -10.22 4.45 -10.33
N PHE A 113 -11.51 4.10 -10.37
CA PHE A 113 -12.12 3.52 -11.56
C PHE A 113 -12.28 4.53 -12.69
N GLU A 114 -12.56 5.79 -12.36
CA GLU A 114 -12.53 6.86 -13.35
C GLU A 114 -11.11 7.04 -13.91
N THR A 115 -10.11 6.99 -13.04
CA THR A 115 -8.70 7.07 -13.44
C THR A 115 -8.32 5.94 -14.41
N LEU A 116 -8.83 4.73 -14.20
CA LEU A 116 -8.64 3.60 -15.11
C LEU A 116 -9.39 3.79 -16.45
N ARG A 117 -10.63 4.29 -16.40
CA ARG A 117 -11.44 4.59 -17.60
C ARG A 117 -10.76 5.62 -18.50
N GLN A 118 -10.05 6.58 -17.92
CA GLN A 118 -9.32 7.63 -18.63
C GLN A 118 -8.13 7.12 -19.45
N ASP A 119 -7.65 5.92 -19.17
CA ASP A 119 -6.57 5.28 -19.93
C ASP A 119 -7.10 4.43 -21.10
N ALA A 120 -8.42 4.22 -21.18
CA ALA A 120 -9.01 3.44 -22.25
C ALA A 120 -8.75 4.10 -23.62
N PRO A 121 -8.39 3.31 -24.66
CA PRO A 121 -8.24 3.84 -26.01
C PRO A 121 -9.49 4.59 -26.47
N GLY A 122 -9.30 5.83 -26.90
CA GLY A 122 -10.40 6.67 -27.40
C GLY A 122 -11.17 7.46 -26.34
N PHE A 123 -10.72 7.50 -25.08
CA PHE A 123 -11.27 8.43 -24.09
C PHE A 123 -11.10 9.90 -24.55
N ARG A 124 -12.19 10.67 -24.57
CA ARG A 124 -12.23 12.08 -25.00
C ARG A 124 -12.63 13.05 -23.89
N GLY A 125 -12.75 12.57 -22.65
CA GLY A 125 -13.17 13.39 -21.51
C GLY A 125 -12.01 14.19 -20.89
N LYS A 126 -12.34 14.99 -19.87
CA LYS A 126 -11.34 15.72 -19.08
C LYS A 126 -10.65 14.76 -18.11
N LYS A 127 -9.32 14.77 -18.09
CA LYS A 127 -8.52 13.99 -17.15
C LYS A 127 -8.60 14.55 -15.72
N LEU A 128 -8.47 13.67 -14.73
CA LEU A 128 -8.40 14.07 -13.32
C LEU A 128 -7.15 14.89 -13.03
N LEU A 129 -7.29 15.85 -12.10
CA LEU A 129 -6.20 16.76 -11.70
C LEU A 129 -5.15 16.08 -10.82
N GLN A 130 -5.57 15.11 -10.00
CA GLN A 130 -4.70 14.37 -9.07
C GLN A 130 -4.94 12.86 -9.22
N PRO A 131 -4.44 12.24 -10.30
CA PRO A 131 -4.68 10.81 -10.55
C PRO A 131 -4.04 9.91 -9.50
N ARG A 132 -2.95 10.34 -8.85
CA ARG A 132 -2.32 9.59 -7.76
C ARG A 132 -3.22 9.54 -6.52
N ASP A 133 -3.73 10.69 -6.07
CA ASP A 133 -4.63 10.75 -4.91
C ASP A 133 -5.88 9.89 -5.12
N ALA A 134 -6.43 9.92 -6.34
CA ALA A 134 -7.61 9.15 -6.71
C ALA A 134 -7.41 7.63 -6.55
N VAL A 135 -6.20 7.12 -6.82
CA VAL A 135 -5.89 5.68 -6.69
C VAL A 135 -5.31 5.31 -5.33
N MET A 136 -4.74 6.27 -4.59
CA MET A 136 -4.17 6.04 -3.26
C MET A 136 -5.23 6.13 -2.15
N TRP A 137 -6.20 7.04 -2.29
CA TRP A 137 -7.31 7.20 -1.35
C TRP A 137 -8.67 7.20 -2.05
N PRO A 138 -9.07 6.10 -2.73
CA PRO A 138 -10.32 6.05 -3.49
C PRO A 138 -11.58 6.28 -2.65
N TYR A 139 -11.49 6.03 -1.34
CA TYR A 139 -12.56 6.26 -0.36
C TYR A 139 -12.62 7.70 0.18
N ILE A 140 -11.64 8.55 -0.15
CA ILE A 140 -11.63 9.97 0.21
C ILE A 140 -12.22 10.79 -0.94
N ASN A 141 -13.56 10.86 -0.97
CA ASN A 141 -14.31 11.57 -1.99
C ASN A 141 -15.53 12.32 -1.42
N GLN A 142 -15.98 13.34 -2.15
CA GLN A 142 -17.08 14.21 -1.71
C GLN A 142 -18.41 13.46 -1.65
N ASP A 143 -18.70 12.58 -2.60
CA ASP A 143 -19.95 11.84 -2.67
C ASP A 143 -20.20 10.98 -1.43
N ASP A 144 -19.17 10.29 -0.96
CA ASP A 144 -19.25 9.42 0.20
C ASP A 144 -19.10 10.17 1.51
N LEU A 145 -18.08 11.02 1.65
CA LEU A 145 -17.78 11.64 2.93
C LEU A 145 -18.77 12.74 3.32
N SER A 146 -19.48 13.35 2.37
CA SER A 146 -20.53 14.32 2.68
C SER A 146 -21.87 13.68 3.11
N LYS A 147 -21.99 12.35 3.04
CA LYS A 147 -23.11 11.62 3.64
C LYS A 147 -23.11 11.83 5.17
N PRO A 148 -24.28 11.82 5.83
CA PRO A 148 -24.37 12.19 7.25
C PRO A 148 -23.47 11.37 8.20
N ARG A 149 -23.23 10.08 7.90
CA ARG A 149 -22.53 9.16 8.81
C ARG A 149 -21.14 8.73 8.36
N SER A 150 -20.83 8.77 7.07
CA SER A 150 -19.59 8.15 6.53
C SER A 150 -18.32 8.74 7.15
N LEU A 151 -18.18 10.07 7.18
CA LEU A 151 -17.02 10.72 7.81
C LEU A 151 -16.93 10.40 9.31
N LEU A 152 -18.06 10.38 10.02
CA LEU A 152 -18.10 10.08 11.45
C LEU A 152 -17.65 8.65 11.73
N LEU A 153 -18.10 7.69 10.92
CA LEU A 153 -17.67 6.29 11.02
C LEU A 153 -16.17 6.14 10.74
N LEU A 154 -15.65 6.84 9.73
CA LEU A 154 -14.23 6.83 9.41
C LEU A 154 -13.38 7.40 10.55
N ILE A 155 -13.77 8.56 11.10
CA ILE A 155 -13.12 9.17 12.28
C ILE A 155 -13.15 8.20 13.46
N ASN A 156 -14.29 7.54 13.69
CA ASN A 156 -14.43 6.59 14.80
C ASN A 156 -13.49 5.40 14.67
N ALA A 157 -13.51 4.76 13.51
CA ALA A 157 -12.70 3.57 13.24
C ALA A 157 -11.21 3.91 13.38
N ARG A 158 -10.76 5.00 12.75
CA ARG A 158 -9.34 5.41 12.75
C ARG A 158 -8.89 6.02 14.07
N GLY A 159 -9.79 6.57 14.89
CA GLY A 159 -9.46 7.11 16.20
C GLY A 159 -9.46 6.06 17.33
N ARG A 160 -10.18 4.95 17.17
CA ARG A 160 -10.29 3.93 18.24
C ARG A 160 -9.35 2.75 18.08
N HIS A 161 -8.94 2.45 16.87
CA HIS A 161 -8.22 1.23 16.54
C HIS A 161 -6.81 1.53 16.02
N HIS A 162 -5.83 0.75 16.47
CA HIS A 162 -4.43 0.93 16.09
C HIS A 162 -4.27 0.82 14.55
N PRO A 163 -3.37 1.60 13.91
CA PRO A 163 -3.18 1.61 12.46
C PRO A 163 -2.84 0.23 11.85
N CYS A 164 -2.23 -0.67 12.61
CA CYS A 164 -1.92 -2.04 12.16
C CYS A 164 -3.16 -2.84 11.73
N LEU A 165 -4.32 -2.58 12.34
CA LEU A 165 -5.56 -3.30 11.99
C LEU A 165 -6.10 -2.95 10.61
N PHE A 166 -5.58 -1.90 10.00
CA PHE A 166 -6.01 -1.42 8.69
C PHE A 166 -4.98 -1.61 7.60
N ALA A 167 -3.74 -2.01 7.91
CA ALA A 167 -2.64 -2.04 6.94
C ALA A 167 -2.96 -2.88 5.69
N ALA A 168 -3.43 -4.12 5.88
CA ALA A 168 -3.85 -4.97 4.77
C ALA A 168 -5.04 -4.42 3.98
N ALA A 169 -6.01 -3.80 4.67
CA ALA A 169 -7.16 -3.20 4.01
C ALA A 169 -6.75 -1.97 3.19
N ASP A 170 -5.86 -1.14 3.72
CA ASP A 170 -5.33 0.04 3.05
C ASP A 170 -4.54 -0.35 1.79
N ASP A 171 -3.70 -1.40 1.86
CA ASP A 171 -3.01 -1.96 0.68
C ASP A 171 -4.00 -2.40 -0.41
N GLU A 172 -5.03 -3.19 -0.05
CA GLU A 172 -6.00 -3.68 -1.02
C GLU A 172 -6.82 -2.55 -1.66
N GLN A 173 -7.14 -1.48 -0.93
CA GLN A 173 -7.82 -0.30 -1.51
C GLN A 173 -6.99 0.37 -2.61
N MET A 174 -5.66 0.32 -2.51
CA MET A 174 -4.73 0.94 -3.47
C MET A 174 -4.39 0.05 -4.66
N ARG A 175 -4.92 -1.19 -4.69
CA ARG A 175 -4.57 -2.21 -5.69
C ARG A 175 -4.76 -1.75 -7.12
N ILE A 176 -5.79 -0.96 -7.42
CA ILE A 176 -6.01 -0.43 -8.79
C ILE A 176 -4.88 0.52 -9.19
N GLY A 177 -4.41 1.38 -8.29
CA GLY A 177 -3.27 2.26 -8.55
C GLY A 177 -2.01 1.47 -8.85
N VAL A 178 -1.80 0.39 -8.11
CA VAL A 178 -0.66 -0.52 -8.31
C VAL A 178 -0.72 -1.23 -9.66
N VAL A 179 -1.81 -1.94 -9.96
CA VAL A 179 -1.90 -2.76 -11.19
C VAL A 179 -2.04 -1.92 -12.45
N SER A 180 -2.47 -0.66 -12.34
CA SER A 180 -2.48 0.30 -13.44
C SER A 180 -1.18 1.12 -13.54
N HIS A 181 -0.17 0.82 -12.72
CA HIS A 181 1.13 1.52 -12.67
C HIS A 181 1.05 3.03 -12.35
N LYS A 182 -0.05 3.49 -11.76
CA LYS A 182 -0.23 4.89 -11.33
C LYS A 182 0.27 5.15 -9.92
N LEU A 183 0.45 4.08 -9.15
CA LEU A 183 1.06 4.12 -7.83
C LEU A 183 2.35 3.29 -7.88
N SER A 184 3.48 3.98 -7.96
CA SER A 184 4.80 3.36 -7.96
C SER A 184 5.17 2.89 -6.56
N ARG A 185 5.79 1.72 -6.50
CA ARG A 185 6.32 1.13 -5.27
C ARG A 185 7.81 0.96 -5.40
N VAL A 186 8.53 1.18 -4.31
CA VAL A 186 9.97 0.92 -4.31
C VAL A 186 10.22 -0.58 -4.37
N TYR A 187 11.33 -0.95 -4.99
CA TYR A 187 11.81 -2.32 -4.99
C TYR A 187 12.94 -2.46 -3.96
N LEU A 188 12.80 -3.43 -3.07
CA LEU A 188 13.81 -3.88 -2.11
C LEU A 188 13.59 -5.38 -1.90
N ASN A 189 14.53 -6.19 -2.36
CA ASN A 189 14.47 -7.67 -2.31
C ASN A 189 14.90 -8.20 -0.94
N GLU A 190 14.38 -9.36 -0.53
CA GLU A 190 14.80 -10.09 0.70
C GLU A 190 14.54 -9.36 2.03
N TRP A 191 13.54 -8.49 2.03
CA TRP A 191 13.06 -7.84 3.25
C TRP A 191 11.55 -7.98 3.37
N THR A 192 11.08 -8.04 4.60
CA THR A 192 9.66 -7.99 4.95
C THR A 192 9.42 -6.79 5.86
N MET A 193 8.35 -6.03 5.62
CA MET A 193 7.93 -4.93 6.49
C MET A 193 6.77 -5.35 7.39
N ILE A 194 6.94 -5.17 8.70
CA ILE A 194 5.93 -5.50 9.69
C ILE A 194 4.89 -4.38 9.76
N LEU A 195 3.63 -4.66 9.41
CA LEU A 195 2.53 -3.70 9.53
C LEU A 195 1.25 -4.32 10.08
N ASN A 196 1.10 -5.64 10.01
CA ASN A 196 -0.01 -6.34 10.68
C ASN A 196 0.47 -6.85 12.03
N GLY A 197 -0.43 -6.93 13.01
CA GLY A 197 -0.09 -7.48 14.32
C GLY A 197 -1.21 -7.29 15.34
N ASP A 198 -0.98 -7.83 16.54
CA ASP A 198 -1.87 -7.64 17.68
C ASP A 198 -1.76 -6.19 18.20
N PRO A 199 -2.84 -5.39 18.13
CA PRO A 199 -2.83 -4.01 18.60
C PRO A 199 -2.61 -3.88 20.11
N ASP A 200 -2.85 -4.95 20.89
CA ASP A 200 -2.66 -4.96 22.34
C ASP A 200 -1.25 -5.45 22.74
N SER A 201 -0.43 -5.87 21.78
CA SER A 201 0.96 -6.24 22.03
C SER A 201 1.77 -5.03 22.54
N PRO A 202 2.57 -5.18 23.63
CA PRO A 202 3.36 -4.10 24.18
C PRO A 202 4.48 -3.60 23.23
N THR A 203 4.74 -4.33 22.15
CA THR A 203 5.77 -4.00 21.17
C THR A 203 5.22 -3.47 19.85
N MET A 204 3.89 -3.47 19.65
CA MET A 204 3.28 -3.15 18.35
C MET A 204 3.72 -1.78 17.82
N ASP A 205 3.68 -0.73 18.64
CA ASP A 205 4.10 0.63 18.23
C ASP A 205 5.56 0.67 17.75
N ARG A 206 6.45 -0.12 18.38
CA ARG A 206 7.86 -0.18 18.02
C ARG A 206 8.08 -0.98 16.75
N ASP A 207 7.40 -2.12 16.65
CA ASP A 207 7.57 -3.11 15.57
C ASP A 207 6.85 -2.67 14.28
N TYR A 208 5.79 -1.87 14.38
CA TYR A 208 5.05 -1.33 13.25
C TYR A 208 5.97 -0.52 12.32
N GLY A 209 5.97 -0.82 11.01
CA GLY A 209 6.82 -0.18 10.01
C GLY A 209 8.29 -0.61 10.01
N THR A 210 8.69 -1.60 10.81
CA THR A 210 10.08 -2.09 10.83
C THR A 210 10.36 -3.06 9.70
N LEU A 211 11.63 -3.12 9.27
CA LEU A 211 12.11 -4.09 8.28
C LEU A 211 12.78 -5.28 8.97
N VAL A 212 12.51 -6.47 8.46
CA VAL A 212 13.13 -7.73 8.87
C VAL A 212 13.79 -8.36 7.65
N SER A 213 15.09 -8.64 7.75
CA SER A 213 15.85 -9.35 6.70
C SER A 213 15.41 -10.80 6.66
N TRP A 214 15.34 -11.40 5.46
CA TRP A 214 15.11 -12.83 5.34
C TRP A 214 16.29 -13.65 5.90
N ASP A 215 17.51 -13.09 5.87
CA ASP A 215 18.70 -13.69 6.50
C ASP A 215 18.66 -13.65 8.04
N ASP A 216 18.01 -12.64 8.61
CA ASP A 216 17.95 -12.45 10.07
C ASP A 216 16.81 -13.24 10.71
N ASN A 217 15.82 -13.67 9.92
CA ASN A 217 14.64 -14.37 10.39
C ASN A 217 14.07 -15.29 9.30
N GLU A 218 14.18 -16.60 9.52
CA GLU A 218 13.75 -17.67 8.61
C GLU A 218 12.23 -17.67 8.30
N ASP A 219 11.40 -17.02 9.13
CA ASP A 219 9.96 -16.91 8.87
C ASP A 219 9.59 -15.68 8.04
N ALA A 220 10.52 -14.73 7.86
CA ALA A 220 10.22 -13.43 7.29
C ALA A 220 9.78 -13.50 5.82
N ASP A 221 10.37 -14.39 5.03
CA ASP A 221 10.00 -14.62 3.64
C ASP A 221 8.57 -15.19 3.54
N ASN A 222 8.27 -16.19 4.37
CA ASN A 222 6.98 -16.84 4.44
C ASN A 222 5.88 -15.83 4.81
N TRP A 223 6.13 -14.91 5.74
CA TRP A 223 5.16 -13.85 6.06
C TRP A 223 4.80 -12.99 4.86
N THR A 224 5.76 -12.73 3.96
CA THR A 224 5.52 -12.01 2.71
C THR A 224 4.71 -12.86 1.74
N PHE A 225 5.10 -14.13 1.52
CA PHE A 225 4.42 -15.01 0.58
C PHE A 225 2.99 -15.37 0.99
N THR A 226 2.73 -15.50 2.29
CA THR A 226 1.37 -15.72 2.83
C THR A 226 0.58 -14.42 2.98
N ARG A 227 1.18 -13.26 2.69
CA ARG A 227 0.61 -11.93 2.92
C ARG A 227 0.21 -11.68 4.37
N ALA A 228 0.89 -12.35 5.31
CA ALA A 228 0.76 -12.06 6.74
C ALA A 228 1.41 -10.70 7.08
N GLN A 229 2.48 -10.35 6.35
CA GLN A 229 3.12 -9.04 6.37
C GLN A 229 3.29 -8.54 4.93
N LEU A 230 3.86 -7.35 4.76
CA LEU A 230 3.95 -6.68 3.45
C LEU A 230 5.39 -6.63 2.95
N ILE A 231 5.56 -6.66 1.63
CA ILE A 231 6.83 -6.28 1.02
C ILE A 231 7.13 -4.80 1.31
N PRO A 232 8.40 -4.37 1.35
CA PRO A 232 8.76 -3.01 1.75
C PRO A 232 8.13 -1.92 0.88
N GLY A 233 7.98 -2.20 -0.43
CA GLY A 233 7.33 -1.29 -1.38
C GLY A 233 5.86 -1.03 -1.04
N ASP A 234 5.11 -2.08 -0.71
CA ASP A 234 3.70 -1.98 -0.30
C ASP A 234 3.61 -1.28 1.05
N GLY A 235 4.48 -1.68 1.98
CA GLY A 235 4.47 -1.14 3.33
C GLY A 235 4.75 0.36 3.42
N LEU A 236 5.70 0.88 2.63
CA LEU A 236 5.93 2.33 2.57
C LEU A 236 4.72 3.10 2.04
N VAL A 237 4.05 2.56 1.04
CA VAL A 237 2.85 3.17 0.46
C VAL A 237 1.69 3.14 1.46
N VAL A 238 1.52 2.06 2.22
CA VAL A 238 0.55 1.99 3.33
C VAL A 238 0.85 3.03 4.41
N LEU A 239 2.11 3.16 4.83
CA LEU A 239 2.49 4.17 5.83
C LEU A 239 2.20 5.60 5.34
N GLU A 240 2.50 5.91 4.08
CA GLU A 240 2.14 7.19 3.47
C GLU A 240 0.62 7.41 3.44
N ALA A 241 -0.14 6.38 3.06
CA ALA A 241 -1.58 6.44 2.96
C ALA A 241 -2.21 6.75 4.33
N GLN A 242 -1.75 6.06 5.37
CA GLN A 242 -2.23 6.24 6.72
C GLN A 242 -1.82 7.58 7.32
N GLU A 243 -0.58 8.03 7.08
CA GLU A 243 -0.07 9.32 7.56
C GLU A 243 -0.95 10.47 7.06
N ARG A 244 -1.17 10.54 5.74
CA ARG A 244 -1.99 11.61 5.16
C ARG A 244 -3.45 11.50 5.59
N LEU A 245 -3.99 10.29 5.69
CA LEU A 245 -5.36 10.05 6.14
C LEU A 245 -5.57 10.55 7.56
N LEU A 246 -4.70 10.17 8.50
CA LEU A 246 -4.84 10.57 9.90
C LEU A 246 -4.71 12.09 10.05
N ARG A 247 -3.77 12.72 9.34
CA ARG A 247 -3.66 14.19 9.28
C ARG A 247 -4.97 14.83 8.82
N PHE A 248 -5.57 14.33 7.75
CA PHE A 248 -6.86 14.82 7.25
C PHE A 248 -8.00 14.69 8.27
N LEU A 249 -8.01 13.64 9.10
CA LEU A 249 -9.05 13.45 10.11
C LEU A 249 -8.87 14.34 11.34
N ILE A 250 -7.68 14.95 11.51
CA ILE A 250 -7.36 15.90 12.58
C ILE A 250 -7.70 17.35 12.17
N ASP A 251 -7.42 17.71 10.91
CA ASP A 251 -7.57 19.08 10.36
C ASP A 251 -9.04 19.53 10.17
#